data_AF-A0A835XXP3-F1
#
_entry.id   AF-A0A835XXP3-F1
#
_cell.length_a   1.000
_cell.length_b   1.000
_cell.length_c   1.000
_cell.angle_alpha   90.00
_cell.angle_beta   90.00
_cell.angle_gamma   90.00
#
_symmetry.space_group_name_H-M   'P 1'
#
loop_
_entity.id
_entity.type
_entity.pdbx_description
1 polymer ?
#
loop_
_entity_poly.entity_id
_entity_poly.type
_entity_poly.pdbx_seq_one_letter_code
_entity_poly.pdbx_strand_id
1 'polypeptide(L)'
;MDSRWLWALLLLCLVHISVNSVDVSADSLPIIDFALVGQQKCGTSSLWHYLRKNSDIYPLAGKKETYAFCIDRAAVPRCDNLLQEYIDKTERDRASERAQGRRVYLGDFTSTHFACPCCPATLKLLNPGLKVIIMLRDPVFRAHSRFVEQVQFRTLNHTQPGQPPGFNARANTTSFAAYVDWVVGQTEACLQRARAREGALARRLTMECYMRDHVIGFSVYDSFVLNYLEHFPDKQVLVVYMEDLAAEPLRVLAQVEAHIGVPHFPYSADDVGTVFNAHGAYGWGHALNSSHPRKGGLEWASTPADSNATAVLAAVERLRRFFAPSVQRLFALADEGRITRVPQAWRAIYGKSAMLGGNPLAALLSAKG
;
A
#
# COMPACT_ATOMS: atom_id res chain seq x y z
N MET A 1 48.33 -36.10 -44.35
CA MET A 1 48.17 -34.68 -43.92
C MET A 1 47.33 -34.71 -42.67
N ASP A 2 47.97 -34.35 -41.56
CA ASP A 2 47.64 -34.77 -40.19
C ASP A 2 46.76 -33.72 -39.49
N SER A 3 45.57 -34.12 -39.05
CA SER A 3 44.50 -33.28 -38.50
C SER A 3 44.71 -32.94 -37.01
N ARG A 4 45.91 -32.46 -36.67
CA ARG A 4 46.33 -32.15 -35.27
C ARG A 4 46.39 -30.67 -34.91
N TRP A 5 45.90 -29.76 -35.76
CA TRP A 5 46.06 -28.30 -35.55
C TRP A 5 44.79 -27.50 -35.27
N LEU A 6 43.64 -28.15 -35.05
CA LEU A 6 42.37 -27.45 -34.77
C LEU A 6 42.04 -27.28 -33.27
N TRP A 7 42.90 -27.75 -32.36
CA TRP A 7 42.63 -27.71 -30.91
C TRP A 7 43.43 -26.66 -30.13
N ALA A 8 44.30 -25.88 -30.77
CA ALA A 8 45.21 -24.96 -30.07
C ALA A 8 44.69 -23.53 -29.87
N LEU A 9 43.45 -23.21 -30.30
CA LEU A 9 42.86 -21.86 -30.19
C LEU A 9 41.61 -21.79 -29.29
N LEU A 10 41.33 -22.86 -28.53
CA LEU A 10 40.16 -22.98 -27.65
C LEU A 10 40.53 -23.14 -26.16
N LEU A 11 41.73 -22.68 -25.77
CA LEU A 11 42.31 -22.94 -24.45
C LEU A 11 42.79 -21.67 -23.69
N LEU A 12 42.26 -20.49 -24.01
CA LEU A 12 42.73 -19.24 -23.37
C LEU A 12 41.65 -18.21 -22.95
N CYS A 13 40.38 -18.61 -22.76
CA CYS A 13 39.37 -17.72 -22.14
C CYS A 13 38.25 -18.49 -21.42
N LEU A 14 38.61 -19.44 -20.56
CA LEU A 14 37.71 -19.95 -19.52
C LEU A 14 38.30 -19.65 -18.15
N VAL A 15 38.40 -18.35 -17.83
CA VAL A 15 38.34 -17.94 -16.42
C VAL A 15 36.93 -18.30 -15.98
N HIS A 16 36.79 -19.48 -15.36
CA HIS A 16 35.62 -19.81 -14.58
C HIS A 16 35.53 -18.74 -13.48
N ILE A 17 34.69 -17.73 -13.71
CA ILE A 17 34.07 -17.01 -12.61
C ILE A 17 33.23 -18.07 -11.90
N SER A 18 33.82 -18.66 -10.85
CA SER A 18 33.06 -19.34 -9.82
C SER A 18 32.16 -18.28 -9.21
N VAL A 19 30.96 -18.13 -9.79
CA VAL A 19 29.86 -17.54 -9.06
C VAL A 19 29.64 -18.53 -7.93
N ASN A 20 30.19 -18.22 -6.76
CA ASN A 20 29.77 -18.88 -5.53
C ASN A 20 28.26 -18.69 -5.46
N SER A 21 27.52 -19.70 -5.90
CA SER A 21 26.13 -19.86 -5.51
C SER A 21 26.17 -19.90 -4.01
N VAL A 22 25.75 -18.81 -3.37
CA VAL A 22 25.46 -18.81 -1.94
C VAL A 22 24.36 -19.84 -1.80
N ASP A 23 24.74 -21.03 -1.37
CA ASP A 23 23.83 -22.11 -1.06
C ASP A 23 23.09 -21.65 0.20
N VAL A 24 21.93 -21.02 -0.01
CA VAL A 24 21.04 -20.60 1.07
C VAL A 24 20.48 -21.88 1.67
N SER A 25 21.23 -22.47 2.60
CA SER A 25 20.85 -23.69 3.30
C SER A 25 19.44 -23.55 3.88
N ALA A 26 18.66 -24.63 3.87
CA ALA A 26 17.32 -24.70 4.45
C ALA A 26 17.27 -24.37 5.97
N ASP A 27 18.42 -24.17 6.62
CA ASP A 27 18.57 -23.80 8.03
C ASP A 27 18.68 -22.29 8.29
N SER A 28 18.87 -21.46 7.26
CA SER A 28 18.77 -20.00 7.43
C SER A 28 17.30 -19.60 7.45
N LEU A 29 16.79 -19.12 8.59
CA LEU A 29 15.48 -18.50 8.66
C LEU A 29 15.39 -17.41 7.57
N PRO A 30 14.23 -17.26 6.90
CA PRO A 30 14.06 -16.23 5.88
C PRO A 30 14.33 -14.86 6.48
N ILE A 31 14.70 -13.87 5.68
CA ILE A 31 14.99 -12.52 6.18
C ILE A 31 13.76 -12.00 6.96
N ILE A 32 12.61 -11.87 6.32
CA ILE A 32 11.34 -11.57 6.99
C ILE A 32 10.29 -12.64 6.67
N ASP A 33 9.35 -12.88 7.58
CA ASP A 33 8.27 -13.88 7.43
C ASP A 33 7.06 -13.29 6.68
N PHE A 34 6.76 -12.02 6.92
CA PHE A 34 5.67 -11.31 6.27
C PHE A 34 5.94 -9.81 6.11
N ALA A 35 5.15 -9.14 5.27
CA ALA A 35 5.18 -7.70 5.11
C ALA A 35 3.77 -7.11 4.98
N LEU A 36 3.40 -6.17 5.86
CA LEU A 36 2.28 -5.25 5.66
C LEU A 36 2.78 -4.07 4.83
N VAL A 37 2.64 -4.18 3.51
CA VAL A 37 3.31 -3.29 2.55
C VAL A 37 2.63 -1.95 2.37
N GLY A 38 1.40 -1.79 2.88
CA GLY A 38 0.63 -0.58 2.66
C GLY A 38 -0.87 -0.84 2.72
N GLN A 39 -1.69 0.11 2.29
CA GLN A 39 -1.32 1.42 1.78
C GLN A 39 -1.37 2.50 2.88
N GLN A 40 -0.57 3.56 2.74
CA GLN A 40 -0.66 4.74 3.60
C GLN A 40 -2.10 5.26 3.70
N LYS A 41 -2.48 5.73 4.89
CA LYS A 41 -3.81 6.27 5.22
C LYS A 41 -4.97 5.28 5.07
N CYS A 42 -4.67 3.98 5.01
CA CYS A 42 -5.67 2.90 4.98
C CYS A 42 -5.84 2.18 6.33
N GLY A 43 -5.22 2.65 7.42
CA GLY A 43 -5.37 2.02 8.74
C GLY A 43 -4.24 1.07 9.16
N THR A 44 -3.11 1.07 8.43
CA THR A 44 -1.94 0.21 8.73
C THR A 44 -1.37 0.41 10.14
N SER A 45 -1.48 1.63 10.70
CA SER A 45 -1.08 1.88 12.09
C SER A 45 -1.96 1.14 13.10
N SER A 46 -3.29 1.17 12.93
CA SER A 46 -4.19 0.42 13.82
C SER A 46 -3.92 -1.07 13.71
N LEU A 47 -3.81 -1.61 12.49
CA LEU A 47 -3.50 -3.02 12.28
C LEU A 47 -2.16 -3.43 12.91
N TRP A 48 -1.12 -2.60 12.78
CA TRP A 48 0.16 -2.82 13.45
C TRP A 48 0.06 -2.83 14.98
N HIS A 49 -0.66 -1.87 15.57
CA HIS A 49 -0.86 -1.81 17.02
C HIS A 49 -1.61 -3.03 17.56
N TYR A 50 -2.61 -3.51 16.82
CA TYR A 50 -3.36 -4.71 17.19
C TYR A 50 -2.48 -5.95 17.07
N LEU A 51 -1.85 -6.20 15.92
CA LEU A 51 -1.04 -7.38 15.69
C LEU A 51 0.11 -7.54 16.69
N ARG A 52 0.72 -6.44 17.14
CA ARG A 52 1.78 -6.45 18.15
C ARG A 52 1.36 -6.91 19.55
N LYS A 53 0.06 -7.08 19.81
CA LYS A 53 -0.41 -7.72 21.05
C LYS A 53 -0.10 -9.22 21.05
N ASN A 54 -0.03 -9.84 19.87
CA ASN A 54 0.44 -11.21 19.73
C ASN A 54 1.96 -11.25 19.91
N SER A 55 2.43 -11.88 20.99
CA SER A 55 3.86 -11.95 21.33
C SER A 55 4.69 -12.74 20.32
N ASP A 56 4.07 -13.54 19.46
CA ASP A 56 4.77 -14.29 18.41
C ASP A 56 5.06 -13.41 17.19
N ILE A 57 4.43 -12.24 17.07
CA ILE A 57 4.67 -11.27 16.01
C ILE A 57 5.69 -10.22 16.47
N TYR A 58 6.84 -10.17 15.79
CA TYR A 58 7.88 -9.18 16.07
C TYR A 58 8.04 -8.19 14.90
N PRO A 59 7.88 -6.87 15.12
CA PRO A 59 8.14 -5.87 14.08
C PRO A 59 9.65 -5.71 13.85
N LEU A 60 10.07 -5.69 12.60
CA LEU A 60 11.45 -5.43 12.22
C LEU A 60 11.99 -4.12 12.84
N ALA A 61 13.16 -4.22 13.44
CA ALA A 61 13.85 -3.24 14.26
C ALA A 61 13.01 -2.68 15.43
N GLY A 62 11.98 -3.41 15.88
CA GLY A 62 11.01 -2.95 16.87
C GLY A 62 10.18 -1.75 16.41
N LYS A 63 10.14 -1.46 15.12
CA LYS A 63 9.53 -0.25 14.53
C LYS A 63 8.36 -0.60 13.64
N LYS A 64 7.47 0.39 13.44
CA LYS A 64 6.40 0.26 12.44
C LYS A 64 6.98 0.34 11.02
N GLU A 65 7.83 1.32 10.76
CA GLU A 65 8.27 1.61 9.39
C GLU A 65 9.80 1.62 9.36
N THR A 66 10.39 0.84 8.46
CA THR A 66 11.86 0.79 8.25
C THR A 66 12.30 1.75 7.16
N TYR A 67 11.41 2.04 6.21
CA TYR A 67 11.66 2.89 5.04
C TYR A 67 12.88 2.47 4.21
N ALA A 68 13.26 1.18 4.26
CA ALA A 68 14.48 0.69 3.62
C ALA A 68 14.44 0.81 2.08
N PHE A 69 13.27 0.63 1.48
CA PHE A 69 13.07 0.70 0.03
C PHE A 69 12.35 1.99 -0.42
N CYS A 70 12.37 3.02 0.42
CA CYS A 70 11.51 4.20 0.26
C CYS A 70 11.85 5.05 -0.98
N ILE A 71 10.78 5.54 -1.61
CA ILE A 71 10.73 6.30 -2.87
C ILE A 71 10.94 7.81 -2.66
N ASP A 72 10.82 8.32 -1.42
CA ASP A 72 10.91 9.76 -1.10
C ASP A 72 12.36 10.30 -1.06
N ARG A 73 13.37 9.47 -1.42
CA ARG A 73 14.75 9.93 -1.64
C ARG A 73 14.97 10.18 -3.13
N ALA A 74 15.08 11.45 -3.49
CA ALA A 74 15.23 11.93 -4.86
C ALA A 74 16.43 11.27 -5.58
N ALA A 75 16.16 10.35 -6.50
CA ALA A 75 16.73 10.33 -7.85
C ALA A 75 16.31 9.09 -8.66
N VAL A 76 16.07 7.92 -8.06
CA VAL A 76 15.59 6.71 -8.75
C VAL A 76 14.94 5.77 -7.71
N PRO A 77 13.77 5.15 -7.97
CA PRO A 77 13.28 4.07 -7.12
C PRO A 77 14.14 2.82 -7.35
N ARG A 78 15.30 2.77 -6.69
CA ARG A 78 16.09 1.54 -6.57
C ARG A 78 15.94 1.02 -5.16
N CYS A 79 15.56 -0.26 -5.07
CA CYS A 79 15.35 -0.97 -3.83
C CYS A 79 16.66 -1.59 -3.30
N ASP A 80 17.80 -0.93 -3.54
CA ASP A 80 19.14 -1.35 -3.12
C ASP A 80 19.79 -0.39 -2.11
N ASN A 81 19.32 0.87 -2.04
CA ASN A 81 19.94 1.94 -1.24
C ASN A 81 20.25 1.56 0.21
N LEU A 82 19.37 0.82 0.88
CA LEU A 82 19.53 0.40 2.28
C LEU A 82 19.36 -1.12 2.44
N LEU A 83 19.59 -1.89 1.36
CA LEU A 83 19.34 -3.32 1.37
C LEU A 83 20.22 -4.05 2.39
N GLN A 84 21.52 -3.74 2.45
CA GLN A 84 22.40 -4.36 3.43
C GLN A 84 21.98 -4.01 4.86
N GLU A 85 21.68 -2.75 5.14
CA GLU A 85 21.21 -2.31 6.46
C GLU A 85 19.90 -3.02 6.86
N TYR A 86 19.03 -3.30 5.89
CA TYR A 86 17.80 -4.05 6.09
C TYR A 86 18.06 -5.51 6.49
N ILE A 87 19.01 -6.16 5.83
CA ILE A 87 19.48 -7.52 6.13
C ILE A 87 20.12 -7.53 7.53
N ASP A 88 21.03 -6.61 7.82
CA ASP A 88 21.73 -6.55 9.10
C ASP A 88 20.78 -6.31 10.29
N LYS A 89 19.72 -5.51 10.10
CA LYS A 89 18.67 -5.31 11.13
C LYS A 89 17.91 -6.61 11.38
N THR A 90 17.56 -7.29 10.30
CA THR A 90 16.84 -8.55 10.35
C THR A 90 17.62 -9.63 11.10
N GLU A 91 18.90 -9.81 10.75
CA GLU A 91 19.76 -10.80 11.37
C GLU A 91 19.94 -10.52 12.87
N ARG A 92 20.10 -9.24 13.24
CA ARG A 92 20.18 -8.82 14.64
C ARG A 92 18.92 -9.12 15.43
N ASP A 93 17.74 -8.81 14.90
CA ASP A 93 16.48 -9.09 15.59
C ASP A 93 16.27 -10.60 15.77
N ARG A 94 16.52 -11.40 14.73
CA ARG A 94 16.43 -12.85 14.82
C ARG A 94 17.41 -13.43 15.84
N ALA A 95 18.65 -12.96 15.85
CA ALA A 95 19.66 -13.38 16.82
C ALA A 95 19.25 -13.01 18.25
N SER A 96 18.70 -11.81 18.44
CA SER A 96 18.24 -11.33 19.75
C SER A 96 17.08 -12.16 20.30
N GLU A 97 16.07 -12.45 19.48
CA GLU A 97 14.92 -13.27 19.90
C GLU A 97 15.32 -14.73 20.16
N ARG A 98 16.20 -15.29 19.32
CA ARG A 98 16.77 -16.64 19.53
C ARG A 98 17.56 -16.72 20.83
N ALA A 99 18.35 -15.69 21.18
CA ALA A 99 19.11 -15.64 22.43
C ALA A 99 18.18 -15.60 23.67
N GLN A 100 16.95 -15.13 23.50
CA GLN A 100 15.90 -15.16 24.53
C GLN A 100 15.08 -16.48 24.51
N GLY A 101 15.44 -17.45 23.66
CA GLY A 101 14.70 -18.71 23.52
C GLY A 101 13.35 -18.55 22.82
N ARG A 102 13.11 -17.43 22.14
CA ARG A 102 11.85 -17.11 21.46
C ARG A 102 11.98 -17.38 19.96
N ARG A 103 10.95 -18.00 19.38
CA ARG A 103 10.75 -18.05 17.93
C ARG A 103 9.63 -17.08 17.57
N VAL A 104 9.93 -16.10 16.73
CA VAL A 104 8.98 -15.08 16.31
C VAL A 104 8.80 -15.06 14.79
N TYR A 105 7.64 -14.55 14.37
CA TYR A 105 7.32 -14.16 13.01
C TYR A 105 7.75 -12.71 12.83
N LEU A 106 8.87 -12.50 12.13
CA LEU A 106 9.46 -11.19 11.92
C LEU A 106 8.77 -10.49 10.73
N GLY A 107 8.14 -9.35 10.99
CA GLY A 107 7.32 -8.63 10.02
C GLY A 107 7.81 -7.22 9.72
N ASP A 108 7.74 -6.81 8.46
CA ASP A 108 7.91 -5.42 8.05
C ASP A 108 6.55 -4.75 7.86
N PHE A 109 6.33 -3.58 8.47
CA PHE A 109 5.06 -2.85 8.40
C PHE A 109 5.18 -1.53 7.62
N THR A 110 6.17 -1.45 6.73
CA THR A 110 6.44 -0.25 5.94
C THR A 110 5.37 -0.03 4.86
N SER A 111 4.50 0.95 5.09
CA SER A 111 3.31 1.22 4.29
C SER A 111 3.60 1.80 2.90
N THR A 112 4.83 2.28 2.66
CA THR A 112 5.26 2.85 1.38
C THR A 112 5.73 1.79 0.39
N HIS A 113 5.92 0.54 0.82
CA HIS A 113 6.31 -0.56 -0.08
C HIS A 113 5.25 -0.85 -1.14
N PHE A 114 3.97 -0.65 -0.84
CA PHE A 114 2.88 -0.94 -1.76
C PHE A 114 2.98 -0.15 -3.07
N ALA A 115 3.31 1.15 -2.98
CA ALA A 115 3.43 2.02 -4.16
C ALA A 115 4.80 1.92 -4.88
N CYS A 116 5.72 1.11 -4.36
CA CYS A 116 7.08 0.98 -4.82
C CYS A 116 7.20 -0.08 -5.94
N PRO A 117 7.60 0.30 -7.17
CA PRO A 117 7.67 -0.63 -8.30
C PRO A 117 8.63 -1.79 -8.10
N CYS A 118 9.79 -1.53 -7.50
CA CYS A 118 10.82 -2.54 -7.29
C CYS A 118 10.60 -3.40 -6.03
N CYS A 119 9.75 -2.96 -5.10
CA CYS A 119 9.62 -3.60 -3.81
C CYS A 119 9.12 -5.05 -3.90
N PRO A 120 8.13 -5.41 -4.74
CA PRO A 120 7.74 -6.81 -4.90
C PRO A 120 8.88 -7.73 -5.32
N ALA A 121 9.70 -7.30 -6.30
CA ALA A 121 10.84 -8.07 -6.77
C ALA A 121 11.89 -8.25 -5.66
N THR A 122 12.27 -7.15 -4.99
CA THR A 122 13.23 -7.20 -3.88
C THR A 122 12.73 -8.08 -2.74
N LEU A 123 11.49 -7.90 -2.29
CA LEU A 123 10.89 -8.71 -1.23
C LEU A 123 10.84 -10.19 -1.59
N LYS A 124 10.56 -10.52 -2.86
CA LYS A 124 10.55 -11.90 -3.36
C LYS A 124 11.94 -12.54 -3.33
N LEU A 125 12.98 -11.77 -3.65
CA LEU A 125 14.37 -12.22 -3.56
C LEU A 125 14.80 -12.47 -2.10
N LEU A 126 14.34 -11.63 -1.16
CA LEU A 126 14.66 -11.77 0.26
C LEU A 126 13.94 -12.96 0.91
N ASN A 127 12.72 -13.26 0.46
CA ASN A 127 12.00 -14.46 0.87
C ASN A 127 11.00 -14.89 -0.22
N PRO A 128 11.30 -15.95 -1.00
CA PRO A 128 10.36 -16.49 -1.98
C PRO A 128 9.01 -16.92 -1.38
N GLY A 129 9.00 -17.32 -0.11
CA GLY A 129 7.84 -17.75 0.67
C GLY A 129 7.12 -16.63 1.45
N LEU A 130 7.52 -15.36 1.27
CA LEU A 130 6.98 -14.22 2.02
C LEU A 130 5.44 -14.14 1.96
N LYS A 131 4.84 -13.77 3.09
CA LYS A 131 3.41 -13.41 3.16
C LYS A 131 3.23 -11.91 3.03
N VAL A 132 2.60 -11.46 1.95
CA VAL A 132 2.32 -10.05 1.69
C VAL A 132 0.90 -9.73 2.15
N ILE A 133 0.76 -8.62 2.88
CA ILE A 133 -0.54 -8.08 3.32
C ILE A 133 -0.67 -6.65 2.77
N ILE A 134 -1.80 -6.39 2.12
CA ILE A 134 -2.17 -5.10 1.54
C ILE A 134 -3.46 -4.65 2.21
N MET A 135 -3.44 -3.50 2.86
CA MET A 135 -4.60 -2.87 3.47
C MET A 135 -5.07 -1.69 2.61
N LEU A 136 -6.29 -1.75 2.11
CA LEU A 136 -6.89 -0.71 1.26
C LEU A 136 -8.03 0.00 1.99
N ARG A 137 -8.43 1.14 1.46
CA ARG A 137 -9.54 1.97 1.90
C ARG A 137 -10.16 2.60 0.65
N ASP A 138 -11.42 3.04 0.69
CA ASP A 138 -11.99 3.82 -0.41
C ASP A 138 -10.97 4.87 -0.93
N PRO A 139 -10.68 4.86 -2.25
CA PRO A 139 -9.56 5.62 -2.80
C PRO A 139 -9.77 7.13 -2.74
N VAL A 140 -11.02 7.62 -2.77
CA VAL A 140 -11.30 9.05 -2.58
C VAL A 140 -10.98 9.45 -1.14
N PHE A 141 -11.44 8.66 -0.17
CA PHE A 141 -11.19 8.95 1.23
C PHE A 141 -9.72 8.80 1.62
N ARG A 142 -9.00 7.84 1.04
CA ARG A 142 -7.54 7.72 1.23
C ARG A 142 -6.81 8.92 0.67
N ALA A 143 -7.17 9.37 -0.53
CA ALA A 143 -6.56 10.53 -1.17
C ALA A 143 -6.78 11.80 -0.35
N HIS A 144 -8.02 12.04 0.07
CA HIS A 144 -8.36 13.15 0.95
C HIS A 144 -7.61 13.09 2.28
N SER A 145 -7.54 11.91 2.92
CA SER A 145 -6.78 11.74 4.17
C SER A 145 -5.29 12.05 4.02
N ARG A 146 -4.69 11.70 2.87
CA ARG A 146 -3.30 12.07 2.59
C ARG A 146 -3.17 13.57 2.31
N PHE A 147 -4.10 14.18 1.60
CA PHE A 147 -4.11 15.63 1.37
C PHE A 147 -4.13 16.41 2.69
N VAL A 148 -5.07 16.11 3.58
CA VAL A 148 -5.21 16.76 4.90
C VAL A 148 -3.91 16.64 5.71
N GLU A 149 -3.34 15.43 5.78
CA GLU A 149 -2.07 15.19 6.47
C GLU A 149 -0.93 16.04 5.90
N GLN A 150 -0.84 16.14 4.56
CA GLN A 150 0.20 16.95 3.94
C GLN A 150 0.01 18.45 4.15
N VAL A 151 -1.22 18.96 4.13
CA VAL A 151 -1.53 20.35 4.45
C VAL A 151 -1.14 20.65 5.90
N GLN A 152 -1.44 19.74 6.83
CA GLN A 152 -1.04 19.87 8.24
C GLN A 152 0.49 19.87 8.41
N PHE A 153 1.20 18.94 7.76
CA PHE A 153 2.66 18.92 7.81
C PHE A 153 3.29 20.18 7.23
N ARG A 154 2.72 20.79 6.19
CA ARG A 154 3.16 22.11 5.72
C ARG A 154 3.03 23.18 6.80
N THR A 155 1.89 23.25 7.49
CA THR A 155 1.67 24.20 8.58
C THR A 155 2.68 24.01 9.72
N LEU A 156 3.08 22.77 10.01
CA LEU A 156 4.05 22.45 11.06
C LEU A 156 5.52 22.67 10.63
N ASN A 157 5.86 22.37 9.38
CA ASN A 157 7.23 22.43 8.84
C ASN A 157 7.71 23.83 8.43
N HIS A 158 6.95 24.90 8.70
CA HIS A 158 7.48 26.28 8.66
C HIS A 158 8.62 26.54 9.69
N THR A 159 9.09 25.52 10.42
CA THR A 159 10.07 25.63 11.50
C THR A 159 11.38 24.85 11.29
N GLN A 160 11.61 24.12 10.18
CA GLN A 160 12.89 23.42 9.96
C GLN A 160 13.52 23.62 8.56
N PRO A 161 14.75 24.16 8.46
CA PRO A 161 15.50 24.26 7.21
C PRO A 161 16.01 22.88 6.75
N GLY A 162 15.92 22.61 5.43
CA GLY A 162 16.67 21.53 4.79
C GLY A 162 15.90 20.24 4.46
N GLN A 163 14.59 20.16 4.69
CA GLN A 163 13.80 19.06 4.11
C GLN A 163 13.56 19.30 2.61
N PRO A 164 13.72 18.27 1.75
CA PRO A 164 13.30 18.37 0.36
C PRO A 164 11.80 18.72 0.32
N PRO A 165 11.31 19.45 -0.70
CA PRO A 165 9.93 19.91 -0.74
C PRO A 165 8.96 18.73 -0.85
N GLY A 166 8.65 18.12 0.29
CA GLY A 166 7.50 17.25 0.48
C GLY A 166 6.27 18.10 0.31
N PHE A 167 5.42 17.71 -0.63
CA PHE A 167 4.40 18.53 -1.30
C PHE A 167 5.00 19.43 -2.37
N ASN A 168 4.55 19.22 -3.61
CA ASN A 168 4.82 20.12 -4.73
C ASN A 168 4.68 21.57 -4.26
N ALA A 169 5.80 22.25 -4.04
CA ALA A 169 5.87 23.68 -3.71
C ALA A 169 5.12 24.55 -4.74
N ARG A 170 4.86 23.97 -5.93
CA ARG A 170 4.12 24.59 -7.03
C ARG A 170 2.61 24.61 -6.85
N ALA A 171 2.05 23.75 -6.01
CA ALA A 171 0.65 23.80 -5.65
C ALA A 171 0.52 24.67 -4.40
N ASN A 172 0.31 25.97 -4.62
CA ASN A 172 -0.20 26.90 -3.61
C ASN A 172 -1.70 26.59 -3.31
N THR A 173 -2.15 25.36 -3.53
CA THR A 173 -3.54 24.94 -3.43
C THR A 173 -3.83 24.58 -1.98
N THR A 174 -4.38 25.54 -1.27
CA THR A 174 -4.91 25.34 0.07
C THR A 174 -6.17 24.46 0.05
N SER A 175 -6.91 24.40 -1.06
CA SER A 175 -8.14 23.60 -1.20
C SER A 175 -7.92 22.24 -1.87
N PHE A 176 -8.72 21.24 -1.45
CA PHE A 176 -8.66 19.90 -2.02
C PHE A 176 -9.10 19.88 -3.48
N ALA A 177 -10.12 20.67 -3.84
CA ALA A 177 -10.67 20.69 -5.19
C ALA A 177 -9.65 21.15 -6.24
N ALA A 178 -8.93 22.25 -5.96
CA ALA A 178 -7.90 22.75 -6.87
C ALA A 178 -6.73 21.76 -7.02
N TYR A 179 -6.39 21.07 -5.93
CA TYR A 179 -5.37 20.02 -5.95
C TYR A 179 -5.78 18.85 -6.85
N VAL A 180 -7.02 18.36 -6.70
CA VAL A 180 -7.58 17.29 -7.54
C VAL A 180 -7.54 17.66 -9.01
N ASP A 181 -8.01 18.86 -9.37
CA ASP A 181 -8.06 19.30 -10.77
C ASP A 181 -6.67 19.33 -11.40
N TRP A 182 -5.69 19.85 -10.67
CA TRP A 182 -4.30 19.92 -11.14
C TRP A 182 -3.68 18.53 -11.28
N VAL A 183 -3.70 17.70 -10.23
CA VAL A 183 -3.04 16.39 -10.24
C VAL A 183 -3.68 15.48 -11.28
N VAL A 184 -5.02 15.37 -11.30
CA VAL A 184 -5.71 14.49 -12.25
C VAL A 184 -5.40 14.91 -13.68
N GLY A 185 -5.42 16.20 -14.00
CA GLY A 185 -5.04 16.69 -15.34
C GLY A 185 -3.60 16.35 -15.73
N GLN A 186 -2.64 16.50 -14.81
CA GLN A 186 -1.24 16.14 -15.06
C GLN A 186 -1.07 14.62 -15.26
N THR A 187 -1.74 13.81 -14.46
CA THR A 187 -1.69 12.36 -14.55
C THR A 187 -2.32 11.87 -15.85
N GLU A 188 -3.49 12.39 -16.24
CA GLU A 188 -4.15 12.04 -17.52
C GLU A 188 -3.26 12.37 -18.73
N ALA A 189 -2.62 13.55 -18.74
CA ALA A 189 -1.66 13.91 -19.79
C ALA A 189 -0.43 12.97 -19.80
N CYS A 190 0.02 12.49 -18.64
CA CYS A 190 1.07 11.47 -18.56
C CYS A 190 0.62 10.13 -19.14
N LEU A 191 -0.57 9.66 -18.75
CA LEU A 191 -1.15 8.41 -19.22
C LEU A 191 -1.37 8.41 -20.73
N GLN A 192 -1.79 9.53 -21.33
CA GLN A 192 -1.92 9.66 -22.78
C GLN A 192 -0.61 9.38 -23.52
N ARG A 193 0.53 9.85 -22.99
CA ARG A 193 1.85 9.55 -23.57
C ARG A 193 2.26 8.10 -23.36
N ALA A 194 1.92 7.51 -22.22
CA ALA A 194 2.21 6.10 -21.92
C ALA A 194 1.42 5.13 -22.82
N ARG A 195 0.18 5.48 -23.21
CA ARG A 195 -0.69 4.68 -24.09
C ARG A 195 -0.16 4.47 -25.50
N ALA A 196 0.83 5.24 -25.95
CA ALA A 196 1.50 5.04 -27.23
C ALA A 196 2.48 3.84 -27.23
N ARG A 197 2.55 3.09 -26.13
CA ARG A 197 3.43 1.94 -25.92
C ARG A 197 2.60 0.69 -25.63
N GLU A 198 3.21 -0.48 -25.78
CA GLU A 198 2.57 -1.78 -25.54
C GLU A 198 3.34 -2.61 -24.50
N GLY A 199 2.70 -3.68 -24.01
CA GLY A 199 3.31 -4.68 -23.13
C GLY A 199 3.84 -4.14 -21.80
N ALA A 200 4.94 -4.75 -21.32
CA ALA A 200 5.55 -4.44 -20.03
C ALA A 200 6.00 -2.97 -19.92
N LEU A 201 6.44 -2.36 -21.02
CA LEU A 201 6.85 -0.95 -21.05
C LEU A 201 5.65 -0.03 -20.77
N ALA A 202 4.50 -0.28 -21.41
CA ALA A 202 3.28 0.50 -21.17
C ALA A 202 2.82 0.43 -19.71
N ARG A 203 2.87 -0.76 -19.12
CA ARG A 203 2.53 -1.00 -17.71
C ARG A 203 3.47 -0.23 -16.77
N ARG A 204 4.78 -0.31 -17.00
CA ARG A 204 5.78 0.44 -16.22
C ARG A 204 5.55 1.95 -16.31
N LEU A 205 5.41 2.50 -17.51
CA LEU A 205 5.19 3.94 -17.70
C LEU A 205 3.86 4.42 -17.08
N THR A 206 2.82 3.59 -17.14
CA THR A 206 1.54 3.84 -16.49
C THR A 206 1.71 3.95 -14.97
N MET A 207 2.41 3.00 -14.35
CA MET A 207 2.72 3.03 -12.92
C MET A 207 3.55 4.26 -12.54
N GLU A 208 4.57 4.60 -13.33
CA GLU A 208 5.38 5.81 -13.14
C GLU A 208 4.53 7.10 -13.21
N CYS A 209 3.49 7.16 -14.06
CA CYS A 209 2.57 8.29 -14.10
C CYS A 209 1.77 8.45 -12.80
N TYR A 210 1.29 7.34 -12.22
CA TYR A 210 0.59 7.36 -10.93
C TYR A 210 1.51 7.72 -9.77
N MET A 211 2.78 7.31 -9.82
CA MET A 211 3.71 7.57 -8.73
C MET A 211 4.17 9.01 -8.61
N ARG A 212 3.93 9.86 -9.62
CA ARG A 212 4.28 11.29 -9.58
C ARG A 212 3.56 12.06 -8.49
N ASP A 213 2.47 11.50 -7.95
CA ASP A 213 1.70 12.12 -6.88
C ASP A 213 1.24 11.07 -5.86
N HIS A 214 1.74 11.20 -4.63
CA HIS A 214 1.48 10.27 -3.54
C HIS A 214 0.16 10.52 -2.80
N VAL A 215 -0.58 11.57 -3.16
CA VAL A 215 -1.91 11.88 -2.62
C VAL A 215 -2.98 11.18 -3.46
N ILE A 216 -3.01 11.42 -4.78
CA ILE A 216 -4.02 10.90 -5.70
C ILE A 216 -3.56 9.61 -6.36
N GLY A 217 -2.39 9.62 -7.01
CA GLY A 217 -1.98 8.52 -7.88
C GLY A 217 -1.71 7.21 -7.11
N PHE A 218 -1.24 7.31 -5.87
CA PHE A 218 -1.10 6.16 -4.96
C PHE A 218 -2.43 5.50 -4.55
N SER A 219 -3.58 6.06 -4.94
CA SER A 219 -4.92 5.47 -4.75
C SER A 219 -5.41 4.69 -5.98
N VAL A 220 -4.61 4.60 -7.04
CA VAL A 220 -4.87 3.77 -8.22
C VAL A 220 -4.36 2.35 -7.97
N TYR A 221 -5.08 1.64 -7.10
CA TYR A 221 -4.61 0.42 -6.42
C TYR A 221 -4.27 -0.75 -7.34
N ASP A 222 -5.07 -1.00 -8.37
CA ASP A 222 -4.88 -2.14 -9.27
C ASP A 222 -3.47 -2.22 -9.87
N SER A 223 -2.86 -1.09 -10.21
CA SER A 223 -1.52 -1.01 -10.79
C SER A 223 -0.47 -1.57 -9.82
N PHE A 224 -0.66 -1.30 -8.53
CA PHE A 224 0.21 -1.74 -7.45
C PHE A 224 -0.10 -3.18 -7.01
N VAL A 225 -1.38 -3.54 -6.87
CA VAL A 225 -1.81 -4.92 -6.55
C VAL A 225 -1.31 -5.89 -7.62
N LEU A 226 -1.51 -5.57 -8.90
CA LEU A 226 -1.04 -6.41 -10.00
C LEU A 226 0.48 -6.53 -10.01
N ASN A 227 1.23 -5.51 -9.57
CA ASN A 227 2.69 -5.59 -9.45
C ASN A 227 3.10 -6.64 -8.40
N TYR A 228 2.39 -6.72 -7.28
CA TYR A 228 2.62 -7.78 -6.29
C TYR A 228 2.22 -9.17 -6.81
N LEU A 229 1.06 -9.28 -7.46
CA LEU A 229 0.56 -10.56 -8.03
C LEU A 229 1.41 -11.09 -9.20
N GLU A 230 2.26 -10.25 -9.80
CA GLU A 230 3.23 -10.68 -10.82
C GLU A 230 4.45 -11.40 -10.22
N HIS A 231 4.78 -11.11 -8.96
CA HIS A 231 5.95 -11.65 -8.27
C HIS A 231 5.58 -12.74 -7.24
N PHE A 232 4.36 -12.69 -6.72
CA PHE A 232 3.85 -13.60 -5.70
C PHE A 232 2.61 -14.35 -6.20
N PRO A 233 2.54 -15.67 -6.00
CA PRO A 233 1.29 -16.42 -6.13
C PRO A 233 0.17 -15.78 -5.31
N ASP A 234 -1.07 -15.86 -5.81
CA ASP A 234 -2.24 -15.26 -5.17
C ASP A 234 -2.37 -15.64 -3.67
N LYS A 235 -2.09 -16.90 -3.31
CA LYS A 235 -2.08 -17.38 -1.90
C LYS A 235 -1.04 -16.74 -0.97
N GLN A 236 -0.08 -16.00 -1.51
CA GLN A 236 0.92 -15.25 -0.73
C GLN A 236 0.53 -13.78 -0.56
N VAL A 237 -0.53 -13.30 -1.23
CA VAL A 237 -0.99 -11.92 -1.16
C VAL A 237 -2.39 -11.87 -0.55
N LEU A 238 -2.50 -11.25 0.63
CA LEU A 238 -3.78 -10.98 1.28
C LEU A 238 -4.11 -9.49 1.11
N VAL A 239 -5.29 -9.20 0.55
CA VAL A 239 -5.86 -7.85 0.56
C VAL A 239 -6.90 -7.77 1.69
N VAL A 240 -6.81 -6.77 2.55
CA VAL A 240 -7.81 -6.45 3.59
C VAL A 240 -8.27 -5.00 3.42
N TYR A 241 -9.44 -4.67 3.96
CA TYR A 241 -10.06 -3.36 3.78
C TYR A 241 -10.26 -2.68 5.14
N MET A 242 -10.08 -1.36 5.17
CA MET A 242 -10.26 -0.56 6.37
C MET A 242 -11.70 -0.64 6.88
N GLU A 243 -12.67 -0.71 5.97
CA GLU A 243 -14.08 -0.88 6.25
C GLU A 243 -14.35 -2.18 7.02
N ASP A 244 -13.69 -3.27 6.61
CA ASP A 244 -13.79 -4.55 7.30
C ASP A 244 -13.10 -4.51 8.67
N LEU A 245 -11.93 -3.88 8.77
CA LEU A 245 -11.26 -3.72 10.06
C LEU A 245 -12.10 -2.87 11.02
N ALA A 246 -12.83 -1.88 10.51
CA ALA A 246 -13.73 -1.03 11.29
C ALA A 246 -14.97 -1.76 11.77
N ALA A 247 -15.57 -2.60 10.92
CA ALA A 247 -16.79 -3.32 11.23
C ALA A 247 -16.53 -4.58 12.08
N GLU A 248 -15.47 -5.33 11.76
CA GLU A 248 -15.21 -6.66 12.31
C GLU A 248 -13.69 -6.86 12.59
N PRO A 249 -13.09 -6.08 13.50
CA PRO A 249 -11.63 -6.10 13.72
C PRO A 249 -11.09 -7.49 14.11
N LEU A 250 -11.81 -8.23 14.96
CA LEU A 250 -11.40 -9.57 15.40
C LEU A 250 -11.35 -10.58 14.23
N ARG A 251 -12.31 -10.50 13.29
CA ARG A 251 -12.35 -11.33 12.09
C ARG A 251 -11.16 -11.02 11.18
N VAL A 252 -10.86 -9.74 10.98
CA VAL A 252 -9.74 -9.31 10.13
C VAL A 252 -8.40 -9.72 10.74
N LEU A 253 -8.23 -9.61 12.07
CA LEU A 253 -7.02 -10.06 12.75
C LEU A 253 -6.82 -11.58 12.60
N ALA A 254 -7.86 -12.38 12.84
CA ALA A 254 -7.79 -13.83 12.62
C ALA A 254 -7.43 -14.19 11.17
N GLN A 255 -7.98 -13.45 10.19
CA GLN A 255 -7.65 -13.63 8.77
C GLN A 255 -6.18 -13.30 8.48
N VAL A 256 -5.65 -12.22 9.05
CA VAL A 256 -4.25 -11.82 8.89
C VAL A 256 -3.30 -12.82 9.56
N GLU A 257 -3.59 -13.26 10.78
CA GLU A 257 -2.80 -14.27 11.49
C GLU A 257 -2.77 -15.60 10.73
N ALA A 258 -3.93 -16.06 10.23
CA ALA A 258 -4.01 -17.26 9.41
C ALA A 258 -3.19 -17.15 8.11
N HIS A 259 -3.15 -15.97 7.48
CA HIS A 259 -2.34 -15.73 6.29
C HIS A 259 -0.83 -15.74 6.58
N ILE A 260 -0.42 -15.13 7.70
CA ILE A 260 0.96 -15.16 8.19
C ILE A 260 1.36 -16.59 8.57
N GLY A 261 0.41 -17.38 9.09
CA GLY A 261 0.64 -18.71 9.64
C GLY A 261 1.13 -18.68 11.09
N VAL A 262 0.83 -17.61 11.83
CA VAL A 262 1.12 -17.45 13.27
C VAL A 262 -0.05 -18.03 14.09
N PRO A 263 0.19 -18.58 15.29
CA PRO A 263 -0.90 -18.99 16.18
C PRO A 263 -1.87 -17.84 16.47
N HIS A 264 -3.17 -18.14 16.46
CA HIS A 264 -4.20 -17.14 16.73
C HIS A 264 -4.09 -16.59 18.14
N PHE A 265 -4.08 -15.26 18.27
CA PHE A 265 -4.11 -14.58 19.56
C PHE A 265 -5.55 -14.16 19.92
N PRO A 266 -6.02 -14.45 21.15
CA PRO A 266 -7.38 -14.14 21.58
C PRO A 266 -7.53 -12.65 21.95
N TYR A 267 -7.58 -11.77 20.94
CA TYR A 267 -7.79 -10.33 21.14
C TYR A 267 -9.13 -10.05 21.85
N SER A 268 -9.14 -9.11 22.79
CA SER A 268 -10.37 -8.58 23.38
C SER A 268 -10.93 -7.41 22.56
N ALA A 269 -12.20 -7.04 22.80
CA ALA A 269 -12.78 -5.83 22.20
C ALA A 269 -12.00 -4.56 22.62
N ASP A 270 -11.48 -4.53 23.85
CA ASP A 270 -10.69 -3.42 24.37
C ASP A 270 -9.33 -3.29 23.66
N ASP A 271 -8.73 -4.41 23.23
CA ASP A 271 -7.47 -4.39 22.48
C ASP A 271 -7.60 -3.75 21.10
N VAL A 272 -8.80 -3.80 20.51
CA VAL A 272 -9.07 -3.37 19.13
C VAL A 272 -9.94 -2.12 19.03
N GLY A 273 -10.22 -1.47 20.16
CA GLY A 273 -11.08 -0.29 20.25
C GLY A 273 -10.39 1.05 19.91
N THR A 274 -9.06 1.09 19.83
CA THR A 274 -8.31 2.34 19.63
C THR A 274 -7.88 2.53 18.17
N VAL A 275 -8.36 3.61 17.54
CA VAL A 275 -7.96 3.98 16.18
C VAL A 275 -6.74 4.91 16.21
N PHE A 276 -5.70 4.57 15.45
CA PHE A 276 -4.45 5.34 15.40
C PHE A 276 -4.32 6.13 14.10
N ASN A 277 -3.78 7.36 14.19
CA ASN A 277 -3.57 8.28 13.06
C ASN A 277 -4.84 8.59 12.25
N ALA A 278 -5.99 8.68 12.93
CA ALA A 278 -7.25 9.08 12.33
C ALA A 278 -7.36 10.62 12.26
N HIS A 279 -7.75 11.13 11.10
CA HIS A 279 -8.08 12.55 10.91
C HIS A 279 -9.61 12.78 10.80
N GLY A 280 -10.43 11.78 11.14
CA GLY A 280 -11.91 11.85 11.12
C GLY A 280 -12.55 10.57 11.67
N ALA A 281 -13.86 10.59 11.96
CA ALA A 281 -14.58 9.40 12.41
C ALA A 281 -14.93 8.50 11.21
N TYR A 282 -14.23 7.37 11.06
CA TYR A 282 -14.42 6.46 9.93
C TYR A 282 -15.47 5.37 10.18
N GLY A 283 -16.61 5.73 10.77
CA GLY A 283 -17.66 4.77 11.15
C GLY A 283 -17.38 3.94 12.42
N TRP A 284 -16.21 4.09 13.05
CA TRP A 284 -15.84 3.42 14.32
C TRP A 284 -16.74 3.76 15.51
N GLY A 285 -17.48 4.89 15.46
CA GLY A 285 -18.35 5.35 16.53
C GLY A 285 -19.63 4.53 16.76
N HIS A 286 -19.89 3.49 15.96
CA HIS A 286 -21.02 2.57 16.19
C HIS A 286 -20.66 1.31 16.96
N ALA A 287 -19.41 0.85 16.83
CA ALA A 287 -18.97 -0.41 17.44
C ALA A 287 -18.51 -0.24 18.89
N LEU A 288 -18.35 1.01 19.35
CA LEU A 288 -17.77 1.32 20.66
C LEU A 288 -18.69 2.30 21.41
N ASN A 289 -19.49 1.70 22.31
CA ASN A 289 -20.30 2.29 23.38
C ASN A 289 -21.72 2.82 23.07
N SER A 290 -22.67 2.14 23.72
CA SER A 290 -24.08 2.49 23.91
C SER A 290 -24.27 3.87 24.52
N SER A 291 -24.97 4.76 23.80
CA SER A 291 -26.08 5.59 24.35
C SER A 291 -26.64 6.61 23.36
N HIS A 292 -25.99 6.95 22.23
CA HIS A 292 -26.60 7.81 21.19
C HIS A 292 -26.25 7.31 19.77
N PRO A 293 -27.21 6.83 18.95
CA PRO A 293 -26.94 6.39 17.59
C PRO A 293 -26.70 7.59 16.67
N ARG A 294 -25.44 7.94 16.40
CA ARG A 294 -25.10 8.89 15.32
C ARG A 294 -24.89 8.15 14.02
N LYS A 295 -25.86 8.15 13.08
CA LYS A 295 -25.78 7.46 11.77
C LYS A 295 -24.36 7.41 11.17
N GLY A 296 -23.88 6.21 10.88
CA GLY A 296 -22.50 5.92 10.52
C GLY A 296 -22.17 6.33 9.09
N GLY A 297 -21.03 7.01 8.94
CA GLY A 297 -20.43 7.34 7.66
C GLY A 297 -18.94 7.64 7.87
N LEU A 298 -18.14 7.49 6.82
CA LEU A 298 -16.78 8.04 6.81
C LEU A 298 -16.87 9.57 6.86
N GLU A 299 -16.46 10.20 7.96
CA GLU A 299 -16.48 11.66 8.09
C GLU A 299 -15.37 12.32 7.25
N TRP A 300 -15.75 13.37 6.54
CA TRP A 300 -14.86 14.24 5.76
C TRP A 300 -14.24 15.31 6.65
N ALA A 301 -12.93 15.27 6.83
CA ALA A 301 -12.20 16.30 7.58
C ALA A 301 -12.05 17.58 6.76
N SER A 302 -12.79 18.65 7.05
CA SER A 302 -12.67 19.92 6.34
C SER A 302 -11.32 20.60 6.61
N THR A 303 -10.62 21.04 5.56
CA THR A 303 -9.52 22.01 5.72
C THR A 303 -10.06 23.45 5.72
N PRO A 304 -9.35 24.44 6.30
CA PRO A 304 -9.81 25.84 6.33
C PRO A 304 -10.10 26.46 4.95
N ALA A 305 -9.55 25.88 3.89
CA ALA A 305 -9.74 26.33 2.51
C ALA A 305 -10.81 25.53 1.73
N ASP A 306 -11.46 24.54 2.35
CA ASP A 306 -12.58 23.78 1.77
C ASP A 306 -13.94 24.41 2.11
N SER A 307 -14.03 25.74 2.16
CA SER A 307 -15.28 26.45 2.49
C SER A 307 -16.36 26.34 1.42
N ASN A 308 -16.01 25.95 0.18
CA ASN A 308 -16.94 25.76 -0.93
C ASN A 308 -17.31 24.27 -1.10
N ALA A 309 -18.43 23.86 -0.50
CA ALA A 309 -18.94 22.49 -0.57
C ALA A 309 -19.20 21.99 -2.01
N THR A 310 -19.66 22.85 -2.92
CA THR A 310 -19.93 22.49 -4.32
C THR A 310 -18.64 22.09 -5.05
N ALA A 311 -17.55 22.82 -4.82
CA ALA A 311 -16.25 22.51 -5.42
C ALA A 311 -15.69 21.18 -4.89
N VAL A 312 -15.84 20.91 -3.59
CA VAL A 312 -15.45 19.64 -2.97
C VAL A 312 -16.23 18.46 -3.56
N LEU A 313 -17.56 18.60 -3.71
CA LEU A 313 -18.40 17.56 -4.33
C LEU A 313 -17.99 17.28 -5.78
N ALA A 314 -17.71 18.32 -6.57
CA ALA A 314 -17.22 18.17 -7.94
C ALA A 314 -15.87 17.43 -7.99
N ALA A 315 -14.96 17.75 -7.06
CA ALA A 315 -13.67 17.06 -6.95
C ALA A 315 -13.81 15.59 -6.55
N VAL A 316 -14.68 15.27 -5.60
CA VAL A 316 -15.01 13.89 -5.20
C VAL A 316 -15.54 13.11 -6.40
N GLU A 317 -16.45 13.69 -7.18
CA GLU A 317 -17.01 13.04 -8.35
C GLU A 317 -15.97 12.84 -9.47
N ARG A 318 -15.10 13.83 -9.69
CA ARG A 318 -13.96 13.70 -10.61
C ARG A 318 -13.04 12.54 -10.19
N LEU A 319 -12.73 12.42 -8.90
CA LEU A 319 -11.93 11.33 -8.38
C LEU A 319 -12.62 9.98 -8.50
N ARG A 320 -13.94 9.91 -8.29
CA ARG A 320 -14.70 8.67 -8.49
C ARG A 320 -14.55 8.14 -9.90
N ARG A 321 -14.73 9.01 -10.91
CA ARG A 321 -14.51 8.65 -12.31
C ARG A 321 -13.06 8.25 -12.60
N PHE A 322 -12.11 8.99 -12.05
CA PHE A 322 -10.70 8.72 -12.24
C PHE A 322 -10.27 7.36 -11.65
N PHE A 323 -10.77 7.00 -10.47
CA PHE A 323 -10.44 5.73 -9.80
C PHE A 323 -11.30 4.55 -10.26
N ALA A 324 -12.48 4.77 -10.84
CA ALA A 324 -13.41 3.70 -11.21
C ALA A 324 -12.77 2.59 -12.06
N PRO A 325 -11.96 2.84 -13.10
CA PRO A 325 -11.31 1.77 -13.86
C PRO A 325 -10.40 0.89 -13.00
N SER A 326 -9.68 1.50 -12.06
CA SER A 326 -8.79 0.79 -11.13
C SER A 326 -9.59 -0.09 -10.17
N VAL A 327 -10.61 0.48 -9.54
CA VAL A 327 -11.47 -0.24 -8.59
C VAL A 327 -12.24 -1.37 -9.28
N GLN A 328 -12.70 -1.16 -10.53
CA GLN A 328 -13.35 -2.21 -11.31
C GLN A 328 -12.40 -3.37 -11.65
N ARG A 329 -11.10 -3.12 -11.83
CA ARG A 329 -10.11 -4.20 -11.94
C ARG A 329 -9.93 -4.95 -10.62
N LEU A 330 -10.02 -4.28 -9.47
CA LEU A 330 -10.06 -4.99 -8.18
C LEU A 330 -11.30 -5.87 -8.04
N PHE A 331 -12.46 -5.43 -8.53
CA PHE A 331 -13.67 -6.28 -8.55
C PHE A 331 -13.43 -7.55 -9.35
N ALA A 332 -12.85 -7.43 -10.56
CA ALA A 332 -12.53 -8.59 -11.39
C ALA A 332 -11.56 -9.55 -10.68
N LEU A 333 -10.47 -9.05 -10.11
CA LEU A 333 -9.52 -9.87 -9.34
C LEU A 333 -10.18 -10.58 -8.15
N ALA A 334 -11.12 -9.92 -7.47
CA ALA A 334 -11.86 -10.50 -6.36
C ALA A 334 -12.86 -11.55 -6.82
N ASP A 335 -13.55 -11.32 -7.95
CA ASP A 335 -14.50 -12.25 -8.55
C ASP A 335 -13.80 -13.51 -9.09
N GLU A 336 -12.55 -13.37 -9.56
CA GLU A 336 -11.63 -14.45 -9.92
C GLU A 336 -11.04 -15.18 -8.70
N GLY A 337 -11.30 -14.71 -7.48
CA GLY A 337 -10.77 -15.32 -6.25
C GLY A 337 -9.29 -15.05 -5.98
N ARG A 338 -8.68 -14.12 -6.71
CA ARG A 338 -7.24 -13.78 -6.61
C ARG A 338 -6.92 -12.86 -5.44
N ILE A 339 -7.91 -12.09 -4.98
CA ILE A 339 -7.85 -11.25 -3.79
C ILE A 339 -9.14 -11.37 -2.97
N THR A 340 -9.12 -10.94 -1.70
CA THR A 340 -10.31 -10.88 -0.86
C THR A 340 -11.40 -10.02 -1.49
N ARG A 341 -12.66 -10.43 -1.31
CA ARG A 341 -13.85 -9.71 -1.78
C ARG A 341 -13.78 -8.23 -1.40
N VAL A 342 -13.91 -7.36 -2.41
CA VAL A 342 -13.98 -5.90 -2.21
C VAL A 342 -15.29 -5.53 -1.51
N PRO A 343 -15.30 -4.59 -0.54
CA PRO A 343 -16.50 -4.20 0.19
C PRO A 343 -17.67 -3.84 -0.73
N GLN A 344 -18.89 -4.27 -0.37
CA GLN A 344 -20.10 -4.04 -1.17
C GLN A 344 -20.37 -2.54 -1.42
N ALA A 345 -20.04 -1.69 -0.44
CA ALA A 345 -20.15 -0.24 -0.55
C ALA A 345 -19.34 0.31 -1.75
N TRP A 346 -18.17 -0.27 -2.06
CA TRP A 346 -17.39 0.17 -3.21
C TRP A 346 -18.06 -0.22 -4.52
N ARG A 347 -18.67 -1.42 -4.60
CA ARG A 347 -19.40 -1.85 -5.80
C ARG A 347 -20.59 -0.93 -6.11
N ALA A 348 -21.25 -0.41 -5.08
CA ALA A 348 -22.32 0.57 -5.23
C ALA A 348 -21.82 1.92 -5.77
N ILE A 349 -20.60 2.33 -5.42
CA ILE A 349 -20.01 3.62 -5.83
C ILE A 349 -19.33 3.54 -7.20
N TYR A 350 -18.55 2.49 -7.45
CA TYR A 350 -17.65 2.36 -8.61
C TYR A 350 -18.12 1.35 -9.66
N GLY A 351 -19.25 0.68 -9.43
CA GLY A 351 -19.80 -0.30 -10.38
C GLY A 351 -20.15 0.34 -11.73
N LYS A 352 -20.03 -0.42 -12.83
CA LYS A 352 -20.28 0.08 -14.20
C LYS A 352 -21.66 0.75 -14.33
N SER A 353 -22.70 0.18 -13.71
CA SER A 353 -24.05 0.75 -13.70
C SER A 353 -24.13 2.08 -12.95
N ALA A 354 -23.36 2.26 -11.87
CA ALA A 354 -23.29 3.51 -11.12
C ALA A 354 -22.57 4.62 -11.91
N MET A 355 -21.60 4.25 -12.74
CA MET A 355 -20.81 5.19 -13.57
C MET A 355 -21.49 5.57 -14.89
N LEU A 356 -22.41 4.75 -15.40
CA LEU A 356 -23.19 5.02 -16.62
C LEU A 356 -24.49 5.79 -16.35
N GLY A 357 -24.93 5.87 -15.09
CA GLY A 357 -26.07 6.69 -14.68
C GLY A 357 -25.70 8.17 -14.71
N GLY A 358 -26.20 8.90 -15.71
CA GLY A 358 -26.05 10.35 -15.78
C GLY A 358 -26.54 11.05 -14.50
N ASN A 359 -25.72 11.97 -14.00
CA ASN A 359 -25.93 12.87 -12.86
C ASN A 359 -26.10 12.17 -11.47
N PRO A 360 -25.00 12.01 -10.70
CA PRO A 360 -25.01 11.43 -9.35
C PRO A 360 -25.92 12.15 -8.34
N LEU A 361 -26.31 13.41 -8.60
CA LEU A 361 -27.26 14.13 -7.75
C LEU A 361 -28.69 13.54 -7.79
N ALA A 362 -29.09 12.90 -8.89
CA ALA A 362 -30.44 12.34 -9.02
C ALA A 362 -30.62 11.03 -8.22
N ALA A 363 -29.56 10.22 -8.11
CA ALA A 363 -29.60 8.96 -7.34
C ALA A 363 -29.65 9.19 -5.82
N LEU A 364 -29.07 10.30 -5.33
CA LEU A 364 -29.10 10.66 -3.90
C LEU A 364 -30.45 11.26 -3.46
N LEU A 365 -31.21 11.85 -4.39
CA LEU A 365 -32.53 12.45 -4.11
C LEU A 365 -33.69 11.46 -4.29
N SER A 366 -33.50 10.37 -5.03
CA SER A 366 -34.51 9.32 -5.23
C SER A 366 -34.53 8.25 -4.11
N ALA A 367 -33.50 8.19 -3.26
CA ALA A 367 -33.46 7.32 -2.07
C ALA A 367 -34.16 7.92 -0.83
N LYS A 368 -34.93 9.00 -1.00
CA LYS A 368 -35.83 9.60 0.02
C LYS A 368 -37.30 9.56 -0.42
N GLY A 369 -37.69 8.51 -1.13
CA GLY A 369 -39.09 8.13 -1.36
C GLY A 369 -39.49 7.02 -0.41
#